data_AF-A0A821AEN1-F1
#
_entry.id   AF-A0A821AEN1-F1
#
_cell.length_a   1.000
_cell.length_b   1.000
_cell.length_c   1.000
_cell.angle_alpha   90.00
_cell.angle_beta   90.00
_cell.angle_gamma   90.00
#
_symmetry.space_group_name_H-M   'P 1'
#
loop_
_entity.id
_entity.type
_entity.pdbx_description
1 polymer ?
#
loop_
_entity_poly.entity_id
_entity_poly.type
_entity_poly.pdbx_seq_one_letter_code
_entity_poly.pdbx_strand_id
1 'polypeptide(L)'
;MESHRNDFDQITVHGHHLSGQCDGQTSSKINEITHRIQQRWTIVQQRLQEIIKPSREVVDIWRQFNNSYVHLLDRLGELEGRWYAIQREKFTSEIDSLFDKSKDFQQRIEQLDLEVTKLNECAKKLNDYLPPIAAKKIDTQYSVIKNQYSELQNFQNKLLSDCNELKHREKLYLDYLNELTQAINQAQTTLKSQKLTDENENFNLKQLHELDNLLQSKHNLIEHLNSNEFILYMKRGKHLHELLIEYTHCIELIKTRIKQIEINEYNKLNFDKRCQKWNDYIQAIEQNLSVIQENIHTNYHGLIEIDTNLSNTINDFNQRQQELKELINEGKQIIDNQNIFIKLEQRWQNIMNTVLNKQKEIKELIKHWLSYQNYLENYYRLLKSKCEIEQKELQTATINIISQIKQGSYTTINQNEELKNLLEKIYETNRRLIKHADAKTQAILEKELNDLHKAIHDIDINIKQKRETLVTLLLRYNELDRTLDELSTIIKSIRSLQQQSTDDFDQFLVQCQNKNRELTQHRTELQRVRQAITDISSDLHPDDTRQLIQKLNF
;
A
#
# COMPACT_ATOMS: atom_id res chain seq x y z
N MET A 1 104.49 -34.01 62.35
CA MET A 1 104.57 -33.20 63.59
C MET A 1 104.50 -34.07 64.84
N GLU A 2 103.63 -35.08 64.90
CA GLU A 2 103.60 -36.01 66.04
C GLU A 2 104.89 -36.83 66.22
N SER A 3 105.57 -37.23 65.14
CA SER A 3 106.84 -37.99 65.27
C SER A 3 107.98 -37.17 65.89
N HIS A 4 108.12 -35.89 65.52
CA HIS A 4 109.19 -35.01 66.03
C HIS A 4 108.91 -34.43 67.43
N ARG A 5 107.66 -34.52 67.91
CA ARG A 5 107.30 -34.12 69.28
C ARG A 5 107.86 -35.13 70.30
N ASN A 6 107.79 -36.42 69.96
CA ASN A 6 108.38 -37.50 70.74
C ASN A 6 109.91 -37.37 70.87
N ASP A 7 110.61 -37.02 69.79
CA ASP A 7 112.07 -36.87 69.81
C ASP A 7 112.50 -35.68 70.69
N PHE A 8 111.75 -34.58 70.67
CA PHE A 8 112.04 -33.39 71.47
C PHE A 8 111.74 -33.59 72.96
N ASP A 9 110.63 -34.23 73.29
CA ASP A 9 110.28 -34.59 74.67
C ASP A 9 111.34 -35.54 75.26
N GLN A 10 111.86 -36.48 74.46
CA GLN A 10 112.99 -37.33 74.86
C GLN A 10 114.28 -36.54 75.13
N ILE A 11 114.66 -35.59 74.26
CA ILE A 11 115.85 -34.73 74.46
C ILE A 11 115.74 -33.90 75.75
N THR A 12 114.54 -33.41 76.06
CA THR A 12 114.28 -32.59 77.26
C THR A 12 114.36 -33.45 78.53
N VAL A 13 113.76 -34.65 78.51
CA VAL A 13 113.83 -35.63 79.60
C VAL A 13 115.27 -36.10 79.83
N HIS A 14 116.02 -36.39 78.75
CA HIS A 14 117.43 -36.77 78.85
C HIS A 14 118.32 -35.64 79.36
N GLY A 15 118.06 -34.39 78.96
CA GLY A 15 118.76 -33.21 79.46
C GLY A 15 118.58 -32.99 80.96
N HIS A 16 117.35 -33.12 81.47
CA HIS A 16 117.10 -33.06 82.91
C HIS A 16 117.70 -34.25 83.68
N HIS A 17 117.73 -35.44 83.07
CA HIS A 17 118.35 -36.62 83.67
C HIS A 17 119.88 -36.47 83.77
N LEU A 18 120.54 -35.97 82.72
CA LEU A 18 121.98 -35.67 82.70
C LEU A 18 122.35 -34.56 83.69
N SER A 19 121.49 -33.54 83.84
CA SER A 19 121.67 -32.49 84.85
C SER A 19 121.68 -33.05 86.28
N GLY A 20 120.92 -34.10 86.58
CA GLY A 20 120.89 -34.75 87.90
C GLY A 20 122.15 -35.55 88.26
N GLN A 21 123.03 -35.84 87.30
CA GLN A 21 124.21 -36.69 87.46
C GLN A 21 125.56 -35.94 87.38
N CYS A 22 125.54 -34.62 87.18
CA CYS A 22 126.74 -33.80 87.04
C CYS A 22 126.99 -32.89 88.27
N ASP A 23 128.20 -32.33 88.37
CA ASP A 23 128.53 -31.32 89.38
C ASP A 23 127.67 -30.04 89.23
N GLY A 24 127.60 -29.23 90.29
CA GLY A 24 126.64 -28.11 90.38
C GLY A 24 126.75 -27.08 89.25
N GLN A 25 127.94 -26.84 88.71
CA GLN A 25 128.13 -25.93 87.56
C GLN A 25 127.68 -26.54 86.24
N THR A 26 127.99 -27.83 86.00
CA THR A 26 127.62 -28.51 84.77
C THR A 26 126.12 -28.76 84.72
N SER A 27 125.52 -29.14 85.85
CA SER A 27 124.06 -29.29 86.00
C SER A 27 123.29 -28.01 85.66
N SER A 28 123.78 -26.86 86.15
CA SER A 28 123.18 -25.55 85.85
C SER A 28 123.25 -25.19 84.36
N LYS A 29 124.38 -25.44 83.69
CA LYS A 29 124.52 -25.24 82.24
C LYS A 29 123.62 -26.16 81.42
N ILE A 30 123.51 -27.44 81.79
CA ILE A 30 122.63 -28.39 81.09
C ILE A 30 121.17 -27.94 81.24
N ASN A 31 120.71 -27.60 82.44
CA ASN A 31 119.36 -27.09 82.64
C ASN A 31 119.10 -25.77 81.89
N GLU A 32 120.07 -24.87 81.82
CA GLU A 32 119.94 -23.62 81.05
C GLU A 32 119.80 -23.91 79.54
N ILE A 33 120.59 -24.84 79.00
CA ILE A 33 120.53 -25.25 77.59
C ILE A 33 119.19 -25.94 77.30
N THR A 34 118.78 -26.89 78.14
CA THR A 34 117.48 -27.59 78.01
C THR A 34 116.33 -26.58 78.08
N HIS A 35 116.36 -25.61 79.00
CA HIS A 35 115.34 -24.59 79.10
C HIS A 35 115.30 -23.65 77.88
N ARG A 36 116.46 -23.22 77.35
CA ARG A 36 116.55 -22.42 76.12
C ARG A 36 116.01 -23.17 74.90
N ILE A 37 116.28 -24.47 74.79
CA ILE A 37 115.77 -25.33 73.73
C ILE A 37 114.25 -25.44 73.85
N GLN A 38 113.71 -25.70 75.05
CA GLN A 38 112.27 -25.71 75.34
C GLN A 38 111.58 -24.41 74.88
N GLN A 39 112.12 -23.26 75.28
CA GLN A 39 111.57 -21.95 74.93
C GLN A 39 111.58 -21.71 73.42
N ARG A 40 112.66 -22.05 72.71
CA ARG A 40 112.73 -21.93 71.24
C ARG A 40 111.71 -22.81 70.55
N TRP A 41 111.49 -24.03 71.03
CA TRP A 41 110.47 -24.93 70.49
C TRP A 41 109.06 -24.40 70.73
N THR A 42 108.76 -23.88 71.92
CA THR A 42 107.46 -23.23 72.19
C THR A 42 107.22 -22.05 71.26
N ILE A 43 108.24 -21.21 71.00
CA ILE A 43 108.14 -20.09 70.04
C ILE A 43 107.92 -20.59 68.61
N VAL A 44 108.62 -21.65 68.18
CA VAL A 44 108.43 -22.24 66.84
C VAL A 44 107.04 -22.86 66.71
N GLN A 45 106.56 -23.55 67.74
CA GLN A 45 105.23 -24.14 67.78
C GLN A 45 104.13 -23.06 67.77
N GLN A 46 104.29 -21.97 68.54
CA GLN A 46 103.39 -20.82 68.49
C GLN A 46 103.38 -20.18 67.11
N ARG A 47 104.55 -19.90 66.52
CA ARG A 47 104.65 -19.35 65.16
C ARG A 47 104.05 -20.29 64.10
N LEU A 48 104.26 -21.60 64.22
CA LEU A 48 103.63 -22.58 63.33
C LEU A 48 102.11 -22.62 63.52
N GLN A 49 101.59 -22.55 64.75
CA GLN A 49 100.15 -22.47 64.99
C GLN A 49 99.56 -21.15 64.46
N GLU A 50 100.27 -20.03 64.60
CA GLU A 50 99.91 -18.72 64.04
C GLU A 50 99.91 -18.74 62.50
N ILE A 51 100.73 -19.56 61.85
CA ILE A 51 100.75 -19.74 60.39
C ILE A 51 99.68 -20.75 59.93
N ILE A 52 99.47 -21.83 60.68
CA ILE A 52 98.55 -22.93 60.31
C ILE A 52 97.08 -22.54 60.54
N LYS A 53 96.76 -21.79 61.59
CA LYS A 53 95.37 -21.43 61.92
C LYS A 53 94.67 -20.63 60.80
N PRO A 54 95.27 -19.55 60.24
CA PRO A 54 94.74 -18.88 59.06
C PRO A 54 94.65 -19.80 57.85
N SER A 55 95.63 -20.69 57.67
CA SER A 55 95.64 -21.63 56.54
C SER A 55 94.47 -22.62 56.58
N ARG A 56 94.05 -23.08 57.77
CA ARG A 56 92.88 -23.95 57.94
C ARG A 56 91.57 -23.20 57.69
N GLU A 57 91.47 -21.98 58.21
CA GLU A 57 90.31 -21.10 58.00
C GLU A 57 90.12 -20.79 56.50
N VAL A 58 91.20 -20.51 55.76
CA VAL A 58 91.16 -20.28 54.30
C VAL A 58 90.68 -21.51 53.54
N VAL A 59 91.12 -22.71 53.90
CA VAL A 59 90.66 -23.96 53.26
C VAL A 59 89.17 -24.20 53.52
N ASP A 60 88.69 -23.93 54.73
CA ASP A 60 87.29 -24.08 55.07
C ASP A 60 86.40 -23.06 54.34
N ILE A 61 86.83 -21.79 54.25
CA ILE A 61 86.15 -20.76 53.45
C ILE A 61 86.18 -21.12 51.96
N TRP A 62 87.28 -21.68 51.45
CA TRP A 62 87.40 -22.09 50.05
C TRP A 62 86.45 -23.26 49.72
N ARG A 63 86.36 -24.25 50.61
CA ARG A 63 85.38 -25.34 50.49
C ARG A 63 83.95 -24.80 50.52
N GLN A 64 83.65 -23.87 51.43
CA GLN A 64 82.34 -23.23 51.50
C GLN A 64 82.02 -22.49 50.19
N PHE A 65 82.95 -21.68 49.68
CA PHE A 65 82.79 -20.97 48.41
C PHE A 65 82.58 -21.93 47.24
N ASN A 66 83.41 -22.97 47.11
CA ASN A 66 83.33 -23.91 45.99
C ASN A 66 82.01 -24.71 46.01
N ASN A 67 81.57 -25.15 47.20
CA ASN A 67 80.28 -25.83 47.35
C ASN A 67 79.11 -24.89 47.02
N SER A 68 79.14 -23.64 47.50
CA SER A 68 78.13 -22.64 47.19
C SER A 68 78.12 -22.26 45.71
N TYR A 69 79.29 -22.16 45.07
CA TYR A 69 79.43 -21.85 43.64
C TYR A 69 78.80 -22.94 42.77
N VAL A 70 79.13 -24.21 43.02
CA VAL A 70 78.55 -25.35 42.27
C VAL A 70 77.03 -25.41 42.49
N HIS A 71 76.58 -25.29 43.75
CA HIS A 71 75.15 -25.29 44.07
C HIS A 71 74.39 -24.17 43.34
N LEU A 72 74.96 -22.97 43.29
CA LEU A 72 74.35 -21.82 42.62
C LEU A 72 74.31 -22.00 41.10
N LEU A 73 75.34 -22.58 40.48
CA LEU A 73 75.30 -22.90 39.03
C LEU A 73 74.15 -23.85 38.68
N ASP A 74 73.99 -24.93 39.44
CA ASP A 74 72.92 -25.90 39.20
C ASP A 74 71.54 -25.25 39.34
N ARG A 75 71.37 -24.42 40.37
CA ARG A 75 70.10 -23.74 40.65
C ARG A 75 69.78 -22.65 39.63
N LEU A 76 70.79 -21.92 39.16
CA LEU A 76 70.65 -20.96 38.05
C LEU A 76 70.18 -21.67 36.77
N GLY A 77 70.78 -22.81 36.42
CA GLY A 77 70.38 -23.62 35.27
C GLY A 77 68.96 -24.18 35.38
N GLU A 78 68.54 -24.62 36.57
CA GLU A 78 67.15 -25.06 36.81
C GLU A 78 66.15 -23.92 36.58
N LEU A 79 66.45 -22.73 37.12
CA LEU A 79 65.59 -21.55 36.98
C LEU A 79 65.51 -21.07 35.53
N GLU A 80 66.63 -21.08 34.82
CA GLU A 80 66.65 -20.79 33.38
C GLU A 80 65.76 -21.78 32.60
N GLY A 81 65.88 -23.09 32.87
CA GLY A 81 65.02 -24.11 32.26
C GLY A 81 63.54 -23.91 32.54
N ARG A 82 63.19 -23.50 33.78
CA ARG A 82 61.81 -23.16 34.16
C ARG A 82 61.30 -21.93 33.42
N TRP A 83 62.11 -20.89 33.26
CA TRP A 83 61.74 -19.72 32.48
C TRP A 83 61.38 -20.09 31.03
N TYR A 84 62.21 -20.91 30.38
CA TYR A 84 61.89 -21.41 29.03
C TYR A 84 60.63 -22.27 28.98
N ALA A 85 60.31 -23.04 30.03
CA ALA A 85 59.05 -23.77 30.12
C ALA A 85 57.85 -22.81 30.21
N ILE A 86 57.92 -21.80 31.07
CA ILE A 86 56.88 -20.78 31.21
C ILE A 86 56.68 -20.01 29.89
N GLN A 87 57.76 -19.65 29.19
CA GLN A 87 57.68 -18.96 27.91
C GLN A 87 56.99 -19.79 26.82
N ARG A 88 57.25 -21.11 26.78
CA ARG A 88 56.57 -22.02 25.84
C ARG A 88 55.07 -22.15 26.15
N GLU A 89 54.71 -22.07 27.42
CA GLU A 89 53.33 -22.19 27.89
C GLU A 89 52.55 -20.86 27.86
N LYS A 90 53.22 -19.73 27.63
CA LYS A 90 52.67 -18.37 27.64
C LYS A 90 51.40 -18.20 26.79
N PHE A 91 51.28 -18.98 25.71
CA PHE A 91 50.17 -18.88 24.76
C PHE A 91 49.17 -20.04 24.83
N THR A 92 49.39 -21.02 25.71
CA THR A 92 48.56 -22.24 25.80
C THR A 92 47.95 -22.42 27.19
N SER A 93 48.61 -21.93 28.23
CA SER A 93 48.13 -21.98 29.62
C SER A 93 47.07 -20.92 29.90
N GLU A 94 46.30 -21.13 30.97
CA GLU A 94 45.41 -20.11 31.51
C GLU A 94 46.24 -18.98 32.13
N ILE A 95 45.76 -17.73 32.01
CA ILE A 95 46.50 -16.54 32.45
C ILE A 95 46.76 -16.58 33.96
N ASP A 96 45.78 -17.03 34.76
CA ASP A 96 45.95 -17.19 36.20
C ASP A 96 47.04 -18.23 36.53
N SER A 97 47.10 -19.34 35.81
CA SER A 97 48.16 -20.35 35.97
C SER A 97 49.55 -19.80 35.61
N LEU A 98 49.66 -18.97 34.55
CA LEU A 98 50.90 -18.30 34.19
C LEU A 98 51.34 -17.29 35.24
N PHE A 99 50.38 -16.59 35.85
CA PHE A 99 50.65 -15.63 36.91
C PHE A 99 51.16 -16.32 38.19
N ASP A 100 50.55 -17.45 38.56
CA ASP A 100 51.01 -18.26 39.69
C ASP A 100 52.42 -18.82 39.46
N LYS A 101 52.71 -19.31 38.25
CA LYS A 101 54.06 -19.75 37.85
C LYS A 101 55.08 -18.59 37.86
N SER A 102 54.68 -17.40 37.41
CA SER A 102 55.53 -16.20 37.49
C SER A 102 55.82 -15.79 38.93
N LYS A 103 54.86 -15.93 39.84
CA LYS A 103 55.06 -15.67 41.28
C LYS A 103 55.97 -16.70 41.93
N ASP A 104 55.81 -18.00 41.65
CA ASP A 104 56.74 -19.04 42.12
C ASP A 104 58.16 -18.78 41.61
N PHE A 105 58.30 -18.40 40.33
CA PHE A 105 59.58 -18.02 39.75
C PHE A 105 60.21 -16.83 40.47
N GLN A 106 59.45 -15.78 40.73
CA GLN A 106 59.89 -14.61 41.49
C GLN A 106 60.36 -14.98 42.91
N GLN A 107 59.57 -15.76 43.66
CA GLN A 107 59.93 -16.17 45.02
C GLN A 107 61.26 -16.94 45.05
N ARG A 108 61.53 -17.75 44.03
CA ARG A 108 62.79 -18.50 43.93
C ARG A 108 63.99 -17.62 43.57
N ILE A 109 63.79 -16.57 42.77
CA ILE A 109 64.83 -15.56 42.48
C ILE A 109 65.15 -14.72 43.72
N GLU A 110 64.15 -14.39 44.53
CA GLU A 110 64.33 -13.70 45.82
C GLU A 110 65.13 -14.57 46.81
N GLN A 111 64.89 -15.89 46.84
CA GLN A 111 65.71 -16.82 47.62
C GLN A 111 67.16 -16.87 47.13
N LEU A 112 67.37 -16.79 45.81
CA LEU A 112 68.72 -16.81 45.22
C LEU A 112 69.53 -15.56 45.59
N ASP A 113 68.88 -14.41 45.79
CA ASP A 113 69.54 -13.14 46.17
C ASP A 113 70.38 -13.29 47.45
N LEU A 114 69.80 -13.96 48.46
CA LEU A 114 70.45 -14.25 49.73
C LEU A 114 71.66 -15.18 49.55
N GLU A 115 71.56 -16.16 48.65
CA GLU A 115 72.63 -17.13 48.38
C GLU A 115 73.79 -16.50 47.58
N VAL A 116 73.47 -15.67 46.58
CA VAL A 116 74.46 -14.90 45.81
C VAL A 116 75.18 -13.88 46.70
N THR A 117 74.46 -13.25 47.64
CA THR A 117 75.05 -12.35 48.63
C THR A 117 76.03 -13.08 49.55
N LYS A 118 75.66 -14.27 50.05
CA LYS A 118 76.57 -15.12 50.85
C LYS A 118 77.82 -15.55 50.06
N LEU A 119 77.66 -15.87 48.77
CA LEU A 119 78.78 -16.20 47.89
C LEU A 119 79.74 -15.00 47.73
N ASN A 120 79.20 -13.79 47.57
CA ASN A 120 79.99 -12.54 47.50
C ASN A 120 80.80 -12.31 48.78
N GLU A 121 80.18 -12.48 49.95
CA GLU A 121 80.87 -12.37 51.24
C GLU A 121 82.01 -13.40 51.37
N CYS A 122 81.79 -14.65 50.92
CA CYS A 122 82.82 -15.68 50.90
C CYS A 122 83.94 -15.34 49.91
N ALA A 123 83.62 -14.82 48.73
CA ALA A 123 84.59 -14.38 47.73
C ALA A 123 85.49 -13.27 48.28
N LYS A 124 84.90 -12.24 48.91
CA LYS A 124 85.64 -11.14 49.55
C LYS A 124 86.59 -11.65 50.62
N LYS A 125 86.11 -12.50 51.53
CA LYS A 125 86.95 -13.11 52.58
C LYS A 125 88.11 -13.91 51.99
N LEU A 126 87.90 -14.65 50.89
CA LEU A 126 88.97 -15.41 50.23
C LEU A 126 90.01 -14.50 49.58
N ASN A 127 89.58 -13.41 48.95
CA ASN A 127 90.47 -12.47 48.30
C ASN A 127 91.46 -11.81 49.28
N ASP A 128 91.08 -11.65 50.55
CA ASP A 128 91.96 -11.10 51.59
C ASP A 128 93.14 -12.04 51.94
N TYR A 129 93.04 -13.34 51.65
CA TYR A 129 94.05 -14.35 52.00
C TYR A 129 94.76 -14.98 50.80
N LEU A 130 94.23 -14.84 49.59
CA LEU A 130 94.75 -15.50 48.40
C LEU A 130 95.76 -14.63 47.62
N PRO A 131 96.75 -15.24 46.95
CA PRO A 131 97.61 -14.51 46.03
C PRO A 131 96.81 -13.98 44.82
N PRO A 132 97.26 -12.90 44.15
CA PRO A 132 96.48 -12.18 43.13
C PRO A 132 95.93 -13.05 42.00
N ILE A 133 96.66 -14.09 41.58
CA ILE A 133 96.24 -15.00 40.50
C ILE A 133 95.05 -15.87 40.95
N ALA A 134 95.06 -16.35 42.19
CA ALA A 134 93.99 -17.18 42.74
C ALA A 134 92.75 -16.33 43.08
N ALA A 135 92.95 -15.12 43.63
CA ALA A 135 91.87 -14.15 43.86
C ALA A 135 91.13 -13.80 42.55
N LYS A 136 91.87 -13.55 41.46
CA LYS A 136 91.26 -13.30 40.13
C LYS A 136 90.38 -14.45 39.64
N LYS A 137 90.73 -15.70 39.96
CA LYS A 137 89.91 -16.87 39.62
C LYS A 137 88.59 -16.89 40.40
N ILE A 138 88.64 -16.58 41.69
CA ILE A 138 87.45 -16.45 42.56
C ILE A 138 86.54 -15.31 42.06
N ASP A 139 87.11 -14.16 41.72
CA ASP A 139 86.37 -13.02 41.16
C ASP A 139 85.70 -13.38 39.83
N THR A 140 86.40 -14.12 38.97
CA THR A 140 85.84 -14.57 37.68
C THR A 140 84.65 -15.51 37.92
N GLN A 141 84.79 -16.48 38.84
CA GLN A 141 83.72 -17.41 39.19
C GLN A 141 82.50 -16.67 39.78
N TYR A 142 82.73 -15.74 40.72
CA TYR A 142 81.65 -14.92 41.26
C TYR A 142 81.00 -14.05 40.18
N SER A 143 81.77 -13.47 39.26
CA SER A 143 81.24 -12.66 38.16
C SER A 143 80.33 -13.46 37.23
N VAL A 144 80.62 -14.75 36.97
CA VAL A 144 79.74 -15.63 36.17
C VAL A 144 78.38 -15.79 36.87
N ILE A 145 78.38 -16.13 38.16
CA ILE A 145 77.15 -16.25 38.96
C ILE A 145 76.38 -14.93 38.96
N LYS A 146 77.07 -13.80 39.17
CA LYS A 146 76.47 -12.47 39.22
C LYS A 146 75.79 -12.10 37.89
N ASN A 147 76.44 -12.39 36.75
CA ASN A 147 75.90 -12.09 35.44
C ASN A 147 74.66 -12.95 35.13
N GLN A 148 74.75 -14.27 35.34
CA GLN A 148 73.62 -15.19 35.14
C GLN A 148 72.44 -14.84 36.06
N TYR A 149 72.72 -14.48 37.31
CA TYR A 149 71.69 -14.02 38.23
C TYR A 149 71.01 -12.74 37.73
N SER A 150 71.78 -11.76 37.26
CA SER A 150 71.24 -10.52 36.70
C SER A 150 70.39 -10.76 35.45
N GLU A 151 70.77 -11.72 34.60
CA GLU A 151 69.97 -12.14 33.45
C GLU A 151 68.63 -12.75 33.87
N LEU A 152 68.62 -13.64 34.87
CA LEU A 152 67.38 -14.19 35.41
C LEU A 152 66.48 -13.14 36.06
N GLN A 153 67.05 -12.13 36.74
CA GLN A 153 66.29 -10.98 37.25
C GLN A 153 65.63 -10.20 36.10
N ASN A 154 66.35 -9.97 35.00
CA ASN A 154 65.78 -9.32 33.81
C ASN A 154 64.66 -10.17 33.19
N PHE A 155 64.84 -11.48 33.12
CA PHE A 155 63.82 -12.41 32.63
C PHE A 155 62.57 -12.43 33.52
N GLN A 156 62.74 -12.39 34.84
CA GLN A 156 61.66 -12.28 35.80
C GLN A 156 60.88 -10.97 35.65
N ASN A 157 61.57 -9.83 35.56
CA ASN A 157 60.94 -8.52 35.35
C ASN A 157 60.14 -8.48 34.04
N LYS A 158 60.71 -9.03 32.96
CA LYS A 158 60.02 -9.14 31.66
C LYS A 158 58.80 -10.04 31.76
N LEU A 159 58.92 -11.22 32.38
CA LEU A 159 57.80 -12.15 32.55
C LEU A 159 56.66 -11.51 33.36
N LEU A 160 56.98 -10.81 34.44
CA LEU A 160 55.99 -10.12 35.27
C LEU A 160 55.28 -9.01 34.49
N SER A 161 56.01 -8.21 33.71
CA SER A 161 55.44 -7.19 32.83
C SER A 161 54.49 -7.80 31.81
N ASP A 162 54.93 -8.85 31.11
CA ASP A 162 54.12 -9.56 30.12
C ASP A 162 52.84 -10.16 30.75
N CYS A 163 52.94 -10.76 31.93
CA CYS A 163 51.80 -11.32 32.64
C CYS A 163 50.80 -10.24 33.10
N ASN A 164 51.29 -9.11 33.59
CA ASN A 164 50.43 -7.97 33.97
C ASN A 164 49.69 -7.40 32.76
N GLU A 165 50.37 -7.28 31.62
CA GLU A 165 49.76 -6.84 30.36
C GLU A 165 48.68 -7.81 29.88
N LEU A 166 48.96 -9.13 29.90
CA LEU A 166 47.96 -10.15 29.58
C LEU A 166 46.74 -10.06 30.50
N LYS A 167 46.93 -9.91 31.80
CA LYS A 167 45.82 -9.77 32.76
C LYS A 167 44.99 -8.51 32.53
N HIS A 168 45.66 -7.40 32.20
CA HIS A 168 44.97 -6.15 31.86
C HIS A 168 44.14 -6.28 30.59
N ARG A 169 44.71 -6.85 29.53
CA ARG A 169 44.01 -7.10 28.27
C ARG A 169 42.85 -8.09 28.44
N GLU A 170 42.98 -9.10 29.29
CA GLU A 170 41.89 -10.02 29.59
C GLU A 170 40.70 -9.30 30.21
N LYS A 171 40.98 -8.41 31.17
CA LYS A 171 39.96 -7.60 31.81
C LYS A 171 39.23 -6.72 30.78
N LEU A 172 39.97 -6.02 29.93
CA LEU A 172 39.39 -5.20 28.86
C LEU A 172 38.51 -6.03 27.91
N TYR A 173 38.98 -7.22 27.52
CA TYR A 173 38.21 -8.14 26.68
C TYR A 173 36.87 -8.52 27.33
N LEU A 174 36.89 -8.86 28.63
CA LEU A 174 35.68 -9.20 29.39
C LEU A 174 34.73 -8.01 29.53
N ASP A 175 35.26 -6.82 29.79
CA ASP A 175 34.45 -5.59 29.91
C ASP A 175 33.72 -5.30 28.58
N TYR A 176 34.43 -5.38 27.45
CA TYR A 176 33.85 -5.21 26.11
C TYR A 176 32.83 -6.30 25.75
N LEU A 177 33.12 -7.55 26.10
CA LEU A 177 32.21 -8.66 25.85
C LEU A 177 30.91 -8.49 26.67
N ASN A 178 31.01 -8.07 27.93
CA ASN A 178 29.87 -7.79 28.79
C ASN A 178 29.02 -6.63 28.27
N GLU A 179 29.66 -5.55 27.80
CA GLU A 179 28.96 -4.40 27.21
C GLU A 179 28.15 -4.83 25.97
N LEU A 180 28.75 -5.61 25.08
CA LEU A 180 28.07 -6.10 23.88
C LEU A 180 26.92 -7.06 24.25
N THR A 181 27.14 -7.94 25.23
CA THR A 181 26.11 -8.86 25.74
C THR A 181 24.91 -8.11 26.31
N GLN A 182 25.13 -7.04 27.06
CA GLN A 182 24.05 -6.21 27.61
C GLN A 182 23.23 -5.54 26.50
N ALA A 183 23.89 -4.99 25.47
CA ALA A 183 23.21 -4.37 24.34
C ALA A 183 22.33 -5.37 23.57
N ILE A 184 22.85 -6.57 23.32
CA ILE A 184 22.10 -7.65 22.65
C ILE A 184 20.91 -8.09 23.50
N ASN A 185 21.09 -8.29 24.81
CA ASN A 185 20.02 -8.68 25.71
C ASN A 185 18.91 -7.63 25.80
N GLN A 186 19.27 -6.34 25.81
CA GLN A 186 18.31 -5.24 25.77
C GLN A 186 17.50 -5.26 24.46
N ALA A 187 18.16 -5.46 23.33
CA ALA A 187 17.50 -5.59 22.03
C ALA A 187 16.55 -6.79 21.99
N GLN A 188 17.00 -7.97 22.40
CA GLN A 188 16.18 -9.19 22.43
C GLN A 188 14.96 -9.05 23.36
N THR A 189 15.12 -8.45 24.54
CA THR A 189 14.03 -8.26 25.50
C THR A 189 12.96 -7.34 24.91
N THR A 190 13.38 -6.24 24.29
CA THR A 190 12.47 -5.30 23.65
C THR A 190 11.74 -5.96 22.47
N LEU A 191 12.47 -6.68 21.62
CA LEU A 191 11.92 -7.41 20.47
C LEU A 191 10.91 -8.51 20.87
N LYS A 192 11.10 -9.17 22.01
CA LYS A 192 10.17 -10.17 22.57
C LYS A 192 8.92 -9.53 23.18
N SER A 193 9.07 -8.37 23.81
CA SER A 193 7.96 -7.65 24.46
C SER A 193 7.02 -6.96 23.47
N GLN A 194 7.52 -6.60 22.28
CA GLN A 194 6.71 -5.98 21.24
C GLN A 194 5.82 -7.01 20.54
N LYS A 195 4.51 -6.90 20.79
CA LYS A 195 3.48 -7.41 19.87
C LYS A 195 3.22 -6.32 18.82
N LEU A 196 3.52 -6.63 17.55
CA LEU A 196 3.08 -5.80 16.43
C LEU A 196 1.55 -5.77 16.45
N THR A 197 1.00 -4.64 16.82
CA THR A 197 -0.44 -4.36 16.87
C THR A 197 -0.65 -2.99 16.23
N ASP A 198 -1.72 -2.86 15.43
CA ASP A 198 -1.98 -1.72 14.56
C ASP A 198 -2.10 -0.38 15.32
N GLU A 199 -2.47 -0.41 16.60
CA GLU A 199 -2.62 0.80 17.43
C GLU A 199 -1.28 1.40 17.90
N ASN A 200 -0.17 0.64 17.83
CA ASN A 200 1.14 1.06 18.35
C ASN A 200 2.23 1.15 17.27
N GLU A 201 1.91 1.06 15.97
CA GLU A 201 2.91 1.00 14.89
C GLU A 201 3.92 2.17 14.90
N ASN A 202 3.46 3.42 15.07
CA ASN A 202 4.35 4.59 15.14
C ASN A 202 5.26 4.59 16.37
N PHE A 203 4.75 4.15 17.52
CA PHE A 203 5.54 4.04 18.75
C PHE A 203 6.57 2.89 18.63
N ASN A 204 6.17 1.79 18.00
CA ASN A 204 7.01 0.63 17.73
C ASN A 204 8.13 0.94 16.73
N LEU A 205 7.86 1.74 15.69
CA LEU A 205 8.86 2.13 14.68
C LEU A 205 9.98 2.98 15.29
N LYS A 206 9.65 3.97 16.11
CA LYS A 206 10.65 4.81 16.81
C LYS A 206 11.55 3.95 17.72
N GLN A 207 10.96 3.04 18.49
CA GLN A 207 11.71 2.12 19.33
C GLN A 207 12.62 1.19 18.54
N LEU A 208 12.18 0.68 17.38
CA LEU A 208 13.01 -0.16 16.51
C LEU A 208 14.21 0.62 15.94
N HIS A 209 14.04 1.89 15.56
CA HIS A 209 15.16 2.75 15.15
C HIS A 209 16.12 3.05 16.31
N GLU A 210 15.60 3.27 17.53
CA GLU A 210 16.44 3.44 18.72
C GLU A 210 17.29 2.18 19.00
N LEU A 211 16.73 0.98 18.82
CA LEU A 211 17.47 -0.29 18.94
C LEU A 211 18.49 -0.49 17.82
N ASP A 212 18.15 -0.15 16.58
CA ASP A 212 19.10 -0.22 15.45
C ASP A 212 20.30 0.69 15.70
N ASN A 213 20.05 1.94 16.14
CA ASN A 213 21.10 2.88 16.52
C ASN A 213 21.96 2.38 17.69
N LEU A 214 21.33 1.79 18.71
CA LEU A 214 22.05 1.18 19.84
C LEU A 214 23.01 0.10 19.36
N LEU A 215 22.55 -0.85 18.54
CA LEU A 215 23.39 -1.95 18.05
C LEU A 215 24.46 -1.45 17.07
N GLN A 216 24.12 -0.54 16.16
CA GLN A 216 25.10 0.08 15.25
C GLN A 216 26.21 0.81 16.00
N SER A 217 25.89 1.48 17.12
CA SER A 217 26.90 2.14 17.97
C SER A 217 27.93 1.15 18.56
N LYS A 218 27.61 -0.15 18.61
CA LYS A 218 28.50 -1.23 19.09
C LYS A 218 29.30 -1.90 17.96
N HIS A 219 29.17 -1.45 16.72
CA HIS A 219 29.92 -2.04 15.60
C HIS A 219 31.44 -1.93 15.80
N ASN A 220 31.94 -0.77 16.23
CA ASN A 220 33.36 -0.57 16.52
C ASN A 220 33.86 -1.50 17.62
N LEU A 221 33.03 -1.77 18.63
CA LEU A 221 33.34 -2.69 19.72
C LEU A 221 33.53 -4.13 19.21
N ILE A 222 32.71 -4.55 18.24
CA ILE A 222 32.83 -5.84 17.56
C ILE A 222 34.15 -5.93 16.78
N GLU A 223 34.50 -4.88 16.02
CA GLU A 223 35.78 -4.85 15.29
C GLU A 223 36.97 -4.94 16.25
N HIS A 224 36.89 -4.26 17.40
CA HIS A 224 37.93 -4.32 18.43
C HIS A 224 38.04 -5.72 19.04
N LEU A 225 36.92 -6.34 19.42
CA LEU A 225 36.88 -7.72 19.94
C LEU A 225 37.40 -8.76 18.93
N ASN A 226 37.23 -8.50 17.63
CA ASN A 226 37.71 -9.37 16.55
C ASN A 226 39.12 -9.02 16.04
N SER A 227 39.79 -8.06 16.67
CA SER A 227 41.13 -7.63 16.27
C SER A 227 42.21 -8.64 16.70
N ASN A 228 43.38 -8.55 16.05
CA ASN A 228 44.55 -9.35 16.42
C ASN A 228 45.03 -9.10 17.86
N GLU A 229 44.59 -8.00 18.50
CA GLU A 229 44.94 -7.67 19.88
C GLU A 229 44.43 -8.73 20.87
N PHE A 230 43.32 -9.39 20.56
CA PHE A 230 42.66 -10.39 21.39
C PHE A 230 42.79 -11.83 20.88
N ILE A 231 43.65 -12.07 19.89
CA ILE A 231 43.85 -13.41 19.28
C ILE A 231 44.34 -14.47 20.29
N LEU A 232 44.92 -14.05 21.42
CA LEU A 232 45.36 -14.96 22.48
C LEU A 232 44.20 -15.51 23.33
N TYR A 233 43.01 -14.89 23.23
CA TYR A 233 41.81 -15.31 23.95
C TYR A 233 40.94 -16.27 23.14
N MET A 234 41.48 -16.91 22.09
CA MET A 234 40.77 -17.83 21.18
C MET A 234 40.05 -18.99 21.88
N LYS A 235 40.41 -19.38 23.11
CA LYS A 235 39.62 -20.31 23.94
C LYS A 235 38.19 -19.80 24.20
N ARG A 236 37.99 -18.48 24.20
CA ARG A 236 36.70 -17.78 24.29
C ARG A 236 36.15 -17.35 22.92
N GLY A 237 36.84 -17.67 21.83
CA GLY A 237 36.42 -17.33 20.46
C GLY A 237 35.06 -17.95 20.09
N LYS A 238 34.73 -19.12 20.64
CA LYS A 238 33.39 -19.72 20.48
C LYS A 238 32.30 -18.82 21.07
N HIS A 239 32.52 -18.27 22.27
CA HIS A 239 31.55 -17.40 22.93
C HIS A 239 31.38 -16.08 22.16
N LEU A 240 32.47 -15.47 21.71
CA LEU A 240 32.40 -14.30 20.84
C LEU A 240 31.64 -14.61 19.54
N HIS A 241 31.90 -15.76 18.92
CA HIS A 241 31.21 -16.17 17.69
C HIS A 241 29.70 -16.35 17.89
N GLU A 242 29.28 -17.04 18.95
CA GLU A 242 27.86 -17.15 19.33
C GLU A 242 27.22 -15.78 19.51
N LEU A 243 27.93 -14.86 20.19
CA LEU A 243 27.46 -13.50 20.42
C LEU A 243 27.33 -12.68 19.12
N LEU A 244 28.24 -12.87 18.17
CA LEU A 244 28.19 -12.23 16.85
C LEU A 244 27.02 -12.75 16.00
N ILE A 245 26.71 -14.05 16.09
CA ILE A 245 25.52 -14.63 15.46
C ILE A 245 24.26 -13.97 16.05
N GLU A 246 24.18 -13.88 17.38
CA GLU A 246 23.03 -13.24 18.04
C GLU A 246 22.89 -11.75 17.69
N TYR A 247 24.00 -11.01 17.65
CA TYR A 247 24.03 -9.62 17.22
C TYR A 247 23.49 -9.46 15.80
N THR A 248 24.01 -10.26 14.87
CA THR A 248 23.60 -10.22 13.45
C THR A 248 22.12 -10.55 13.31
N HIS A 249 21.66 -11.59 14.01
CA HIS A 249 20.26 -11.99 14.04
C HIS A 249 19.34 -10.86 14.55
N CYS A 250 19.73 -10.17 15.63
CA CYS A 250 18.97 -9.05 16.16
C CYS A 250 18.83 -7.91 15.15
N ILE A 251 19.92 -7.54 14.47
CA ILE A 251 19.91 -6.49 13.43
C ILE A 251 19.00 -6.88 12.26
N GLU A 252 19.14 -8.10 11.75
CA GLU A 252 18.30 -8.58 10.65
C GLU A 252 16.81 -8.58 11.03
N LEU A 253 16.49 -9.01 12.25
CA LEU A 253 15.11 -9.02 12.74
C LEU A 253 14.55 -7.60 12.88
N ILE A 254 15.34 -6.65 13.40
CA ILE A 254 14.95 -5.22 13.49
C ILE A 254 14.68 -4.66 12.09
N LYS A 255 15.62 -4.82 11.15
CA LYS A 255 15.48 -4.33 9.76
C LYS A 255 14.27 -4.93 9.06
N THR A 256 14.03 -6.22 9.26
CA THR A 256 12.87 -6.92 8.68
C THR A 256 11.56 -6.36 9.24
N ARG A 257 11.48 -6.12 10.56
CA ARG A 257 10.29 -5.53 11.19
C ARG A 257 10.04 -4.08 10.75
N ILE A 258 11.09 -3.25 10.67
CA ILE A 258 10.98 -1.87 10.15
C ILE A 258 10.39 -1.90 8.73
N LYS A 259 10.97 -2.70 7.85
CA LYS A 259 10.49 -2.83 6.47
C LYS A 259 9.04 -3.33 6.40
N GLN A 260 8.64 -4.24 7.28
CA GLN A 260 7.25 -4.72 7.33
C GLN A 260 6.28 -3.60 7.74
N ILE A 261 6.64 -2.79 8.74
CA ILE A 261 5.82 -1.63 9.16
C ILE A 261 5.71 -0.62 8.01
N GLU A 262 6.82 -0.27 7.36
CA GLU A 262 6.82 0.66 6.21
C GLU A 262 5.92 0.16 5.05
N ILE A 263 5.96 -1.15 4.76
CA ILE A 263 5.08 -1.77 3.75
C ILE A 263 3.62 -1.69 4.18
N ASN A 264 3.31 -1.97 5.45
CA ASN A 264 1.94 -1.87 5.97
C ASN A 264 1.41 -0.44 5.87
N GLU A 265 2.20 0.57 6.28
CA GLU A 265 1.85 1.98 6.18
C GLU A 265 1.63 2.42 4.74
N TYR A 266 2.51 2.00 3.82
CA TYR A 266 2.36 2.28 2.40
C TYR A 266 1.07 1.68 1.83
N ASN A 267 0.78 0.42 2.18
CA ASN A 267 -0.44 -0.27 1.76
C ASN A 267 -1.69 0.44 2.29
N LYS A 268 -1.68 0.87 3.55
CA LYS A 268 -2.77 1.63 4.18
C LYS A 268 -3.00 2.97 3.49
N LEU A 269 -1.93 3.73 3.23
CA LEU A 269 -2.01 5.01 2.50
C LEU A 269 -2.54 4.82 1.07
N ASN A 270 -2.08 3.79 0.37
CA ASN A 270 -2.54 3.50 -0.99
C ASN A 270 -4.01 3.07 -1.00
N PHE A 271 -4.41 2.27 -0.02
CA PHE A 271 -5.79 1.88 0.21
C PHE A 271 -6.70 3.11 0.44
N ASP A 272 -6.31 4.01 1.36
CA ASP A 272 -7.05 5.23 1.65
C ASP A 272 -7.22 6.12 0.40
N LYS A 273 -6.16 6.26 -0.41
CA LYS A 273 -6.25 7.00 -1.68
C LYS A 273 -7.24 6.37 -2.67
N ARG A 274 -7.29 5.03 -2.75
CA ARG A 274 -8.27 4.33 -3.61
C ARG A 274 -9.69 4.51 -3.06
N CYS A 275 -9.88 4.42 -1.75
CA CYS A 275 -11.17 4.69 -1.11
C CYS A 275 -11.65 6.12 -1.36
N GLN A 276 -10.76 7.12 -1.31
CA GLN A 276 -11.12 8.50 -1.61
C GLN A 276 -11.59 8.66 -3.06
N LYS A 277 -10.84 8.13 -4.03
CA LYS A 277 -11.26 8.14 -5.45
C LYS A 277 -12.63 7.49 -5.66
N TRP A 278 -12.89 6.40 -4.95
CA TRP A 278 -14.19 5.73 -4.97
C TRP A 278 -15.31 6.57 -4.39
N ASN A 279 -15.06 7.26 -3.26
CA ASN A 279 -16.01 8.20 -2.68
C ASN A 279 -16.30 9.37 -3.63
N ASP A 280 -15.27 9.95 -4.25
CA ASP A 280 -15.40 11.07 -5.20
C ASP A 280 -16.24 10.64 -6.42
N TYR A 281 -15.98 9.43 -6.95
CA TYR A 281 -16.75 8.84 -8.05
C TYR A 281 -18.23 8.65 -7.69
N ILE A 282 -18.50 8.04 -6.53
CA ILE A 282 -19.86 7.83 -6.04
C ILE A 282 -20.58 9.17 -5.87
N GLN A 283 -19.91 10.17 -5.29
CA GLN A 283 -20.47 11.51 -5.09
C GLN A 283 -20.78 12.21 -6.41
N ALA A 284 -19.91 12.07 -7.43
CA ALA A 284 -20.16 12.62 -8.75
C ALA A 284 -21.42 12.00 -9.39
N ILE A 285 -21.66 10.70 -9.21
CA ILE A 285 -22.88 10.06 -9.70
C ILE A 285 -24.11 10.55 -8.94
N GLU A 286 -24.05 10.67 -7.61
CA GLU A 286 -25.15 11.21 -6.81
C GLU A 286 -25.52 12.64 -7.25
N GLN A 287 -24.51 13.49 -7.51
CA GLN A 287 -24.70 14.83 -8.06
C GLN A 287 -25.35 14.78 -9.44
N ASN A 288 -24.85 13.95 -10.36
CA ASN A 288 -25.44 13.77 -11.68
C ASN A 288 -26.90 13.29 -11.61
N LEU A 289 -27.23 12.38 -10.69
CA LEU A 289 -28.59 11.90 -10.48
C LEU A 289 -29.54 12.99 -9.96
N SER A 290 -29.03 13.89 -9.12
CA SER A 290 -29.74 15.07 -8.64
C SER A 290 -30.01 16.05 -9.79
N VAL A 291 -29.00 16.35 -10.61
CA VAL A 291 -29.14 17.20 -11.80
C VAL A 291 -30.14 16.60 -12.79
N ILE A 292 -30.10 15.28 -13.00
CA ILE A 292 -31.11 14.59 -13.82
C ILE A 292 -32.49 14.74 -13.18
N GLN A 293 -32.63 14.61 -11.85
CA GLN A 293 -33.93 14.77 -11.18
C GLN A 293 -34.56 16.14 -11.47
N GLU A 294 -33.74 17.20 -11.40
CA GLU A 294 -34.19 18.57 -11.66
C GLU A 294 -34.51 18.80 -13.15
N ASN A 295 -33.79 18.12 -14.04
CA ASN A 295 -33.90 18.26 -15.50
C ASN A 295 -34.66 17.12 -16.20
N ILE A 296 -35.44 16.29 -15.48
CA ILE A 296 -36.34 15.29 -16.12
C ILE A 296 -37.37 16.00 -17.00
N HIS A 297 -37.71 17.25 -16.65
CA HIS A 297 -38.66 18.09 -17.36
C HIS A 297 -38.07 18.66 -18.66
N THR A 298 -37.81 17.83 -19.66
CA THR A 298 -37.24 18.28 -20.95
C THR A 298 -38.05 17.79 -22.15
N ASN A 299 -37.69 18.26 -23.35
CA ASN A 299 -38.24 17.77 -24.59
C ASN A 299 -37.71 16.36 -24.93
N TYR A 300 -38.24 15.76 -26.00
CA TYR A 300 -37.82 14.44 -26.47
C TYR A 300 -36.30 14.26 -26.59
N HIS A 301 -35.59 15.24 -27.17
CA HIS A 301 -34.14 15.15 -27.35
C HIS A 301 -33.38 15.17 -26.01
N GLY A 302 -33.82 16.00 -25.06
CA GLY A 302 -33.26 15.99 -23.70
C GLY A 302 -33.45 14.64 -23.01
N LEU A 303 -34.61 14.00 -23.17
CA LEU A 303 -34.85 12.66 -22.62
C LEU A 303 -33.94 11.58 -23.25
N ILE A 304 -33.66 11.65 -24.56
CA ILE A 304 -32.72 10.73 -25.23
C ILE A 304 -31.29 10.92 -24.71
N GLU A 305 -30.86 12.17 -24.52
CA GLU A 305 -29.54 12.48 -23.97
C GLU A 305 -29.41 11.94 -22.52
N ILE A 306 -30.45 12.12 -21.71
CA ILE A 306 -30.50 11.57 -20.35
C ILE A 306 -30.45 10.02 -20.38
N ASP A 307 -31.21 9.34 -21.25
CA ASP A 307 -31.16 7.87 -21.36
C ASP A 307 -29.78 7.37 -21.81
N THR A 308 -29.12 8.10 -22.71
CA THR A 308 -27.76 7.78 -23.16
C THR A 308 -26.76 7.92 -22.01
N ASN A 309 -26.84 9.01 -21.26
CA ASN A 309 -25.97 9.24 -20.08
C ASN A 309 -26.21 8.19 -18.98
N LEU A 310 -27.46 7.84 -18.70
CA LEU A 310 -27.80 6.77 -17.74
C LEU A 310 -27.31 5.40 -18.23
N SER A 311 -27.43 5.10 -19.53
CA SER A 311 -26.90 3.85 -20.12
C SER A 311 -25.39 3.75 -19.98
N ASN A 312 -24.66 4.84 -20.25
CA ASN A 312 -23.21 4.90 -20.06
C ASN A 312 -22.85 4.68 -18.58
N THR A 313 -23.58 5.31 -17.65
CA THR A 313 -23.37 5.13 -16.20
C THR A 313 -23.61 3.67 -15.77
N ILE A 314 -24.62 2.99 -16.31
CA ILE A 314 -24.89 1.58 -16.02
C ILE A 314 -23.79 0.66 -16.55
N ASN A 315 -23.28 0.95 -17.76
CA ASN A 315 -22.16 0.20 -18.31
C ASN A 315 -20.90 0.37 -17.45
N ASP A 316 -20.62 1.58 -17.01
CA ASP A 316 -19.51 1.88 -16.10
C ASP A 316 -19.68 1.18 -14.74
N PHE A 317 -20.91 1.10 -14.19
CA PHE A 317 -21.19 0.32 -12.99
C PHE A 317 -20.84 -1.15 -13.15
N ASN A 318 -21.23 -1.77 -14.26
CA ASN A 318 -20.94 -3.19 -14.51
C ASN A 318 -19.43 -3.45 -14.59
N GLN A 319 -18.66 -2.54 -15.18
CA GLN A 319 -17.20 -2.65 -15.26
C GLN A 319 -16.54 -2.49 -13.88
N ARG A 320 -16.95 -1.50 -13.10
CA ARG A 320 -16.34 -1.14 -11.82
C ARG A 320 -16.82 -1.98 -10.63
N GLN A 321 -17.87 -2.78 -10.80
CA GLN A 321 -18.38 -3.68 -9.76
C GLN A 321 -17.30 -4.65 -9.24
N GLN A 322 -16.40 -5.10 -10.12
CA GLN A 322 -15.30 -5.98 -9.75
C GLN A 322 -14.22 -5.23 -8.95
N GLU A 323 -13.86 -4.02 -9.38
CA GLU A 323 -12.93 -3.15 -8.67
C GLU A 323 -13.41 -2.83 -7.24
N LEU A 324 -14.72 -2.64 -7.03
CA LEU A 324 -15.29 -2.44 -5.70
C LEU A 324 -15.16 -3.69 -4.83
N LYS A 325 -15.40 -4.89 -5.39
CA LYS A 325 -15.23 -6.15 -4.65
C LYS A 325 -13.79 -6.35 -4.22
N GLU A 326 -12.84 -6.04 -5.10
CA GLU A 326 -11.41 -6.09 -4.80
C GLU A 326 -11.05 -5.09 -3.69
N LEU A 327 -11.54 -3.85 -3.79
CA LEU A 327 -11.35 -2.84 -2.74
C LEU A 327 -11.91 -3.30 -1.39
N ILE A 328 -13.11 -3.89 -1.34
CA ILE A 328 -13.70 -4.40 -0.10
C ILE A 328 -12.89 -5.57 0.47
N ASN A 329 -12.41 -6.48 -0.37
CA ASN A 329 -11.62 -7.62 0.06
C ASN A 329 -10.25 -7.21 0.60
N GLU A 330 -9.57 -6.27 -0.07
CA GLU A 330 -8.34 -5.65 0.43
C GLU A 330 -8.61 -4.91 1.76
N GLY A 331 -9.70 -4.15 1.84
CA GLY A 331 -10.07 -3.40 3.03
C GLY A 331 -10.34 -4.28 4.24
N LYS A 332 -10.96 -5.46 4.06
CA LYS A 332 -11.16 -6.45 5.14
C LYS A 332 -9.85 -7.01 5.72
N GLN A 333 -8.75 -6.93 4.97
CA GLN A 333 -7.42 -7.35 5.44
C GLN A 333 -6.68 -6.22 6.18
N ILE A 334 -7.08 -4.96 5.93
CA ILE A 334 -6.37 -3.75 6.41
C ILE A 334 -7.13 -3.07 7.57
N ILE A 335 -8.46 -3.21 7.62
CA ILE A 335 -9.34 -2.49 8.56
C ILE A 335 -10.21 -3.50 9.32
N ASP A 336 -10.10 -3.49 10.65
CA ASP A 336 -10.89 -4.34 11.55
C ASP A 336 -12.39 -4.00 11.53
N ASN A 337 -12.74 -2.73 11.30
CA ASN A 337 -14.13 -2.27 11.29
C ASN A 337 -14.84 -2.61 9.97
N GLN A 338 -15.32 -3.85 9.86
CA GLN A 338 -16.01 -4.36 8.67
C GLN A 338 -17.32 -3.62 8.34
N ASN A 339 -17.91 -2.86 9.28
CA ASN A 339 -19.15 -2.12 9.04
C ASN A 339 -19.00 -1.03 7.98
N ILE A 340 -17.79 -0.49 7.77
CA ILE A 340 -17.54 0.55 6.76
C ILE A 340 -17.78 -0.02 5.36
N PHE A 341 -17.33 -1.24 5.10
CA PHE A 341 -17.47 -1.89 3.80
C PHE A 341 -18.92 -2.29 3.51
N ILE A 342 -19.66 -2.73 4.52
CA ILE A 342 -21.10 -3.00 4.39
C ILE A 342 -21.85 -1.74 3.98
N LYS A 343 -21.54 -0.59 4.60
CA LYS A 343 -22.16 0.69 4.24
C LYS A 343 -21.79 1.14 2.82
N LEU A 344 -20.55 0.92 2.39
CA LEU A 344 -20.11 1.27 1.03
C LEU A 344 -20.84 0.41 -0.02
N GLU A 345 -20.94 -0.90 0.21
CA GLU A 345 -21.67 -1.82 -0.67
C GLU A 345 -23.16 -1.47 -0.72
N GLN A 346 -23.78 -1.16 0.43
CA GLN A 346 -25.17 -0.69 0.47
C GLN A 346 -25.36 0.62 -0.30
N ARG A 347 -24.47 1.61 -0.12
CA ARG A 347 -24.53 2.88 -0.86
C ARG A 347 -24.43 2.65 -2.37
N TRP A 348 -23.50 1.80 -2.79
CA TRP A 348 -23.35 1.41 -4.19
C TRP A 348 -24.61 0.78 -4.78
N GLN A 349 -25.17 -0.22 -4.10
CA GLN A 349 -26.39 -0.90 -4.55
C GLN A 349 -27.59 0.07 -4.60
N ASN A 350 -27.71 0.96 -3.62
CA ASN A 350 -28.78 1.96 -3.59
C ASN A 350 -28.69 2.92 -4.79
N ILE A 351 -27.50 3.39 -5.14
CA ILE A 351 -27.29 4.27 -6.29
C ILE A 351 -27.58 3.52 -7.59
N MET A 352 -27.07 2.29 -7.73
CA MET A 352 -27.31 1.47 -8.93
C MET A 352 -28.81 1.23 -9.15
N ASN A 353 -29.55 0.87 -8.09
CA ASN A 353 -31.01 0.73 -8.16
C ASN A 353 -31.71 2.05 -8.53
N THR A 354 -31.22 3.18 -8.01
CA THR A 354 -31.75 4.51 -8.32
C THR A 354 -31.54 4.87 -9.79
N VAL A 355 -30.35 4.59 -10.35
CA VAL A 355 -30.04 4.80 -11.78
C VAL A 355 -30.93 3.92 -12.67
N LEU A 356 -31.08 2.64 -12.33
CA LEU A 356 -31.93 1.71 -13.09
C LEU A 356 -33.40 2.13 -13.09
N ASN A 357 -33.93 2.54 -11.92
CA ASN A 357 -35.30 3.02 -11.81
C ASN A 357 -35.52 4.29 -12.62
N LYS A 358 -34.61 5.28 -12.51
CA LYS A 358 -34.65 6.50 -13.32
C LYS A 358 -34.58 6.22 -14.81
N GLN A 359 -33.71 5.30 -15.24
CA GLN A 359 -33.64 4.94 -16.66
C GLN A 359 -34.97 4.35 -17.16
N LYS A 360 -35.60 3.49 -16.36
CA LYS A 360 -36.91 2.94 -16.69
C LYS A 360 -37.97 4.03 -16.83
N GLU A 361 -37.99 5.00 -15.92
CA GLU A 361 -38.90 6.15 -16.00
C GLU A 361 -38.67 6.97 -17.28
N ILE A 362 -37.42 7.29 -17.62
CA ILE A 362 -37.06 8.03 -18.83
C ILE A 362 -37.48 7.25 -20.09
N LYS A 363 -37.24 5.94 -20.15
CA LYS A 363 -37.66 5.10 -21.28
C LYS A 363 -39.17 5.08 -21.48
N GLU A 364 -39.95 5.05 -20.40
CA GLU A 364 -41.42 5.18 -20.49
C GLU A 364 -41.83 6.56 -21.01
N LEU A 365 -41.16 7.65 -20.60
CA LEU A 365 -41.42 8.99 -21.15
C LEU A 365 -41.09 9.09 -22.64
N ILE A 366 -39.94 8.53 -23.08
CA ILE A 366 -39.56 8.44 -24.50
C ILE A 366 -40.64 7.68 -25.29
N LYS A 367 -41.14 6.57 -24.76
CA LYS A 367 -42.21 5.78 -25.38
C LYS A 367 -43.51 6.57 -25.51
N HIS A 368 -43.88 7.36 -24.50
CA HIS A 368 -45.04 8.26 -24.59
C HIS A 368 -44.85 9.31 -25.68
N TRP A 369 -43.66 9.91 -25.80
CA TRP A 369 -43.34 10.86 -26.88
C TRP A 369 -43.47 10.23 -28.27
N LEU A 370 -42.93 9.03 -28.47
CA LEU A 370 -43.05 8.30 -29.74
C LEU A 370 -44.50 7.96 -30.08
N SER A 371 -45.28 7.57 -29.08
CA SER A 371 -46.71 7.29 -29.24
C SER A 371 -47.49 8.55 -29.58
N TYR A 372 -47.19 9.68 -28.93
CA TYR A 372 -47.77 10.98 -29.23
C TYR A 372 -47.51 11.37 -30.70
N GLN A 373 -46.26 11.33 -31.14
CA GLN A 373 -45.86 11.63 -32.53
C GLN A 373 -46.58 10.72 -33.54
N ASN A 374 -46.63 9.40 -33.28
CA ASN A 374 -47.32 8.46 -34.15
C ASN A 374 -48.84 8.72 -34.23
N TYR A 375 -49.49 9.03 -33.10
CA TYR A 375 -50.90 9.40 -33.12
C TYR A 375 -51.15 10.69 -33.90
N LEU A 376 -50.28 11.69 -33.72
CA LEU A 376 -50.35 12.97 -34.41
C LEU A 376 -50.18 12.83 -35.93
N GLU A 377 -49.21 12.03 -36.37
CA GLU A 377 -48.98 11.76 -37.79
C GLU A 377 -50.17 11.01 -38.42
N ASN A 378 -50.67 9.98 -37.75
CA ASN A 378 -51.86 9.24 -38.21
C ASN A 378 -53.11 10.14 -38.24
N TYR A 379 -53.24 11.03 -37.26
CA TYR A 379 -54.32 12.00 -37.19
C TYR A 379 -54.29 12.95 -38.38
N TYR A 380 -53.16 13.60 -38.66
CA TYR A 380 -53.03 14.50 -39.80
C TYR A 380 -53.23 13.78 -41.14
N ARG A 381 -52.73 12.55 -41.27
CA ARG A 381 -52.93 11.73 -42.48
C ARG A 381 -54.42 11.44 -42.72
N LEU A 382 -55.14 11.05 -41.67
CA LEU A 382 -56.56 10.74 -41.75
C LEU A 382 -57.39 12.02 -41.98
N LEU A 383 -57.05 13.12 -41.31
CA LEU A 383 -57.69 14.42 -41.49
C LEU A 383 -57.55 14.93 -42.93
N LYS A 384 -56.34 14.85 -43.50
CA LYS A 384 -56.07 15.21 -44.89
C LYS A 384 -56.88 14.35 -45.86
N SER A 385 -56.90 13.03 -45.66
CA SER A 385 -57.71 12.10 -46.45
C SER A 385 -59.20 12.47 -46.41
N LYS A 386 -59.74 12.75 -45.21
CA LYS A 386 -61.13 13.19 -45.04
C LYS A 386 -61.41 14.48 -45.80
N CYS A 387 -60.55 15.50 -45.66
CA CYS A 387 -60.71 16.76 -46.40
C CYS A 387 -60.67 16.56 -47.92
N GLU A 388 -59.76 15.74 -48.44
CA GLU A 388 -59.64 15.48 -49.87
C GLU A 388 -60.85 14.71 -50.42
N ILE A 389 -61.36 13.71 -49.69
CA ILE A 389 -62.55 12.94 -50.04
C ILE A 389 -63.78 13.85 -50.04
N GLU A 390 -64.04 14.54 -48.93
CA GLU A 390 -65.20 15.43 -48.82
C GLU A 390 -65.12 16.58 -49.84
N GLN A 391 -63.94 17.14 -50.10
CA GLN A 391 -63.80 18.19 -51.11
C GLN A 391 -64.06 17.69 -52.54
N LYS A 392 -63.57 16.50 -52.92
CA LYS A 392 -63.84 15.91 -54.23
C LYS A 392 -65.32 15.59 -54.39
N GLU A 393 -65.90 14.93 -53.40
CA GLU A 393 -67.30 14.50 -53.43
C GLU A 393 -68.27 15.68 -53.42
N LEU A 394 -67.95 16.77 -52.70
CA LEU A 394 -68.73 18.01 -52.73
C LEU A 394 -68.56 18.79 -54.04
N GLN A 395 -67.44 18.63 -54.77
CA GLN A 395 -67.23 19.28 -56.07
C GLN A 395 -67.88 18.53 -57.24
N THR A 396 -68.06 17.22 -57.14
CA THR A 396 -68.69 16.37 -58.18
C THR A 396 -70.08 15.86 -57.78
N ALA A 397 -70.73 16.50 -56.81
CA ALA A 397 -71.98 16.02 -56.24
C ALA A 397 -73.12 16.09 -57.27
N THR A 398 -73.62 14.92 -57.70
CA THR A 398 -74.91 14.80 -58.38
C THR A 398 -76.05 14.89 -57.37
N ILE A 399 -77.26 15.20 -57.83
CA ILE A 399 -78.45 15.37 -56.96
C ILE A 399 -78.77 14.14 -56.12
N ASN A 400 -78.47 12.94 -56.61
CA ASN A 400 -78.57 11.70 -55.85
C ASN A 400 -77.59 11.66 -54.66
N ILE A 401 -76.38 12.15 -54.83
CA ILE A 401 -75.39 12.27 -53.75
C ILE A 401 -75.83 13.36 -52.76
N ILE A 402 -76.35 14.49 -53.25
CA ILE A 402 -76.85 15.58 -52.39
C ILE A 402 -78.06 15.12 -51.55
N SER A 403 -78.95 14.29 -52.12
CA SER A 403 -80.10 13.74 -51.39
C SER A 403 -79.67 12.71 -50.34
N GLN A 404 -78.66 11.88 -50.62
CA GLN A 404 -78.05 10.96 -49.65
C GLN A 404 -77.34 11.72 -48.50
N ILE A 405 -76.64 12.82 -48.82
CA ILE A 405 -76.04 13.72 -47.81
C ILE A 405 -77.12 14.33 -46.91
N LYS A 406 -78.27 14.76 -47.47
CA LYS A 406 -79.40 15.30 -46.70
C LYS A 406 -80.06 14.26 -45.80
N GLN A 407 -80.12 13.00 -46.22
CA GLN A 407 -80.71 11.89 -45.44
C GLN A 407 -79.78 11.34 -44.35
N GLY A 408 -78.53 11.83 -44.26
CA GLY A 408 -77.57 11.39 -43.26
C GLY A 408 -76.93 10.02 -43.53
N SER A 409 -77.24 9.39 -44.66
CA SER A 409 -76.77 8.04 -45.05
C SER A 409 -75.36 8.03 -45.66
N TYR A 410 -74.56 9.07 -45.42
CA TYR A 410 -73.25 9.23 -46.03
C TYR A 410 -72.16 8.47 -45.28
N THR A 411 -71.32 7.73 -46.00
CA THR A 411 -70.38 6.69 -45.51
C THR A 411 -69.20 7.19 -44.67
N THR A 412 -69.17 8.47 -44.27
CA THR A 412 -68.10 9.07 -43.43
C THR A 412 -68.24 8.84 -41.91
N ILE A 413 -69.26 8.09 -41.45
CA ILE A 413 -69.48 7.87 -40.00
C ILE A 413 -68.28 7.16 -39.34
N ASN A 414 -67.71 6.14 -40.00
CA ASN A 414 -66.59 5.37 -39.45
C ASN A 414 -65.29 6.18 -39.33
N GLN A 415 -64.98 7.02 -40.33
CA GLN A 415 -63.77 7.86 -40.31
C GLN A 415 -63.83 8.95 -39.22
N ASN A 416 -65.03 9.45 -38.91
CA ASN A 416 -65.22 10.41 -37.82
C ASN A 416 -64.99 9.77 -36.45
N GLU A 417 -65.43 8.54 -36.27
CA GLU A 417 -65.22 7.80 -35.02
C GLU A 417 -63.73 7.45 -34.83
N GLU A 418 -63.02 7.07 -35.89
CA GLU A 418 -61.57 6.88 -35.87
C GLU A 418 -60.79 8.16 -35.55
N LEU A 419 -61.16 9.30 -36.17
CA LEU A 419 -60.56 10.60 -35.85
C LEU A 419 -60.79 11.00 -34.39
N LYS A 420 -62.00 10.80 -33.86
CA LYS A 420 -62.33 11.10 -32.46
C LYS A 420 -61.52 10.25 -31.50
N ASN A 421 -61.41 8.94 -31.77
CA ASN A 421 -60.61 8.02 -30.97
C ASN A 421 -59.12 8.37 -30.99
N LEU A 422 -58.58 8.82 -32.14
CA LEU A 422 -57.19 9.28 -32.23
C LEU A 422 -56.99 10.60 -31.47
N LEU A 423 -57.92 11.54 -31.57
CA LEU A 423 -57.84 12.81 -30.84
C LEU A 423 -57.85 12.61 -29.32
N GLU A 424 -58.68 11.69 -28.82
CA GLU A 424 -58.70 11.32 -27.40
C GLU A 424 -57.36 10.73 -26.94
N LYS A 425 -56.76 9.83 -27.74
CA LYS A 425 -55.42 9.29 -27.48
C LYS A 425 -54.33 10.35 -27.50
N ILE A 426 -54.39 11.31 -28.43
CA ILE A 426 -53.48 12.46 -28.51
C ILE A 426 -53.62 13.29 -27.24
N TYR A 427 -54.84 13.60 -26.81
CA TYR A 427 -55.12 14.39 -25.61
C TYR A 427 -54.60 13.71 -24.34
N GLU A 428 -54.89 12.43 -24.16
CA GLU A 428 -54.42 11.66 -23.00
C GLU A 428 -52.90 11.59 -22.94
N THR A 429 -52.26 11.33 -24.09
CA THR A 429 -50.80 11.21 -24.16
C THR A 429 -50.14 12.57 -23.94
N ASN A 430 -50.67 13.64 -24.54
CA ASN A 430 -50.20 15.01 -24.34
C ASN A 430 -50.30 15.43 -22.86
N ARG A 431 -51.43 15.15 -22.20
CA ARG A 431 -51.60 15.44 -20.76
C ARG A 431 -50.60 14.70 -19.88
N ARG A 432 -50.22 13.47 -20.23
CA ARG A 432 -49.17 12.73 -19.53
C ARG A 432 -47.80 13.36 -19.75
N LEU A 433 -47.49 13.78 -20.97
CA LEU A 433 -46.23 14.45 -21.31
C LEU A 433 -46.09 15.81 -20.62
N ILE A 434 -47.16 16.62 -20.58
CA ILE A 434 -47.15 17.94 -19.93
C ILE A 434 -46.74 17.87 -18.46
N LYS A 435 -47.17 16.83 -17.71
CA LYS A 435 -46.79 16.66 -16.30
C LYS A 435 -45.28 16.54 -16.08
N HIS A 436 -44.56 16.12 -17.12
CA HIS A 436 -43.13 15.84 -17.09
C HIS A 436 -42.37 16.70 -18.11
N ALA A 437 -42.94 17.81 -18.56
CA ALA A 437 -42.33 18.75 -19.51
C ALA A 437 -41.86 20.01 -18.79
N ASP A 438 -40.82 20.70 -19.31
CA ASP A 438 -40.53 22.07 -18.88
C ASP A 438 -41.61 23.04 -19.38
N ALA A 439 -41.62 24.25 -18.82
CA ALA A 439 -42.57 25.30 -19.21
C ALA A 439 -42.56 25.59 -20.73
N LYS A 440 -41.40 25.48 -21.38
CA LYS A 440 -41.26 25.71 -22.82
C LYS A 440 -41.92 24.59 -23.63
N THR A 441 -41.63 23.33 -23.30
CA THR A 441 -42.19 22.17 -24.00
C THR A 441 -43.68 22.02 -23.70
N GLN A 442 -44.10 22.32 -22.47
CA GLN A 442 -45.52 22.43 -22.12
C GLN A 442 -46.23 23.45 -23.02
N ALA A 443 -45.70 24.67 -23.16
CA ALA A 443 -46.30 25.69 -24.02
C ALA A 443 -46.40 25.25 -25.49
N ILE A 444 -45.39 24.51 -25.99
CA ILE A 444 -45.41 23.95 -27.35
C ILE A 444 -46.50 22.88 -27.49
N LEU A 445 -46.58 21.93 -26.56
CA LEU A 445 -47.56 20.85 -26.55
C LEU A 445 -49.00 21.36 -26.42
N GLU A 446 -49.23 22.38 -25.59
CA GLU A 446 -50.53 23.04 -25.44
C GLU A 446 -50.92 23.80 -26.70
N LYS A 447 -49.96 24.49 -27.32
CA LYS A 447 -50.19 25.20 -28.59
C LYS A 447 -50.55 24.23 -29.71
N GLU A 448 -49.79 23.15 -29.91
CA GLU A 448 -50.09 22.14 -30.94
C GLU A 448 -51.48 21.53 -30.77
N LEU A 449 -51.88 21.26 -29.52
CA LEU A 449 -53.21 20.74 -29.22
C LEU A 449 -54.32 21.76 -29.54
N ASN A 450 -54.09 23.04 -29.23
CA ASN A 450 -55.03 24.12 -29.58
C ASN A 450 -55.14 24.33 -31.09
N ASP A 451 -54.00 24.28 -31.80
CA ASP A 451 -53.96 24.40 -33.26
C ASP A 451 -54.69 23.21 -33.92
N LEU A 452 -54.55 21.99 -33.39
CA LEU A 452 -55.32 20.81 -33.79
C LEU A 452 -56.82 21.01 -33.60
N HIS A 453 -57.26 21.42 -32.40
CA HIS A 453 -58.68 21.68 -32.15
C HIS A 453 -59.25 22.74 -33.09
N LYS A 454 -58.49 23.80 -33.37
CA LYS A 454 -58.89 24.85 -34.29
C LYS A 454 -59.01 24.34 -35.72
N ALA A 455 -58.02 23.58 -36.21
CA ALA A 455 -58.05 23.01 -37.56
C ALA A 455 -59.27 22.10 -37.78
N ILE A 456 -59.63 21.28 -36.78
CA ILE A 456 -60.83 20.44 -36.82
C ILE A 456 -62.09 21.28 -36.91
N HIS A 457 -62.19 22.29 -36.04
CA HIS A 457 -63.35 23.16 -35.99
C HIS A 457 -63.55 23.91 -37.32
N ASP A 458 -62.47 24.41 -37.91
CA ASP A 458 -62.49 25.11 -39.20
C ASP A 458 -62.93 24.16 -40.34
N ILE A 459 -62.45 22.91 -40.33
CA ILE A 459 -62.87 21.87 -41.29
C ILE A 459 -64.35 21.56 -41.13
N ASP A 460 -64.82 21.31 -39.91
CA ASP A 460 -66.23 21.00 -39.63
C ASP A 460 -67.17 22.16 -40.01
N ILE A 461 -66.78 23.42 -39.75
CA ILE A 461 -67.52 24.61 -40.20
C ILE A 461 -67.60 24.65 -41.73
N ASN A 462 -66.48 24.47 -42.42
CA ASN A 462 -66.43 24.54 -43.88
C ASN A 462 -67.27 23.43 -44.53
N ILE A 463 -67.20 22.20 -44.02
CA ILE A 463 -68.05 21.09 -44.45
C ILE A 463 -69.52 21.42 -44.20
N LYS A 464 -69.87 21.94 -43.02
CA LYS A 464 -71.25 22.31 -42.68
C LYS A 464 -71.80 23.38 -43.62
N GLN A 465 -71.04 24.45 -43.86
CA GLN A 465 -71.42 25.53 -44.79
C GLN A 465 -71.62 25.01 -46.21
N LYS A 466 -70.74 24.12 -46.70
CA LYS A 466 -70.89 23.49 -48.02
C LYS A 466 -72.11 22.58 -48.09
N ARG A 467 -72.39 21.79 -47.04
CA ARG A 467 -73.61 20.97 -46.96
C ARG A 467 -74.86 21.83 -47.00
N GLU A 468 -74.92 22.92 -46.25
CA GLU A 468 -76.05 23.87 -46.26
C GLU A 468 -76.26 24.48 -47.65
N THR A 469 -75.17 24.83 -48.34
CA THR A 469 -75.19 25.34 -49.72
C THR A 469 -75.77 24.29 -50.68
N LEU A 470 -75.30 23.04 -50.61
CA LEU A 470 -75.80 21.95 -51.45
C LEU A 470 -77.27 21.58 -51.16
N VAL A 471 -77.69 21.60 -49.89
CA VAL A 471 -79.09 21.37 -49.51
C VAL A 471 -80.00 22.47 -50.08
N THR A 472 -79.53 23.72 -50.10
CA THR A 472 -80.26 24.83 -50.72
C THR A 472 -80.38 24.65 -52.23
N LEU A 473 -79.31 24.20 -52.90
CA LEU A 473 -79.31 23.83 -54.31
C LEU A 473 -80.31 22.69 -54.60
N LEU A 474 -80.35 21.65 -53.77
CA LEU A 474 -81.30 20.54 -53.90
C LEU A 474 -82.75 21.00 -53.77
N LEU A 475 -83.06 21.92 -52.84
CA LEU A 475 -84.40 22.48 -52.70
C LEU A 475 -84.82 23.25 -53.96
N ARG A 476 -83.94 24.09 -54.49
CA ARG A 476 -84.17 24.82 -55.75
C ARG A 476 -84.37 23.88 -56.94
N TYR A 477 -83.55 22.83 -57.04
CA TYR A 477 -83.71 21.83 -58.08
C TYR A 477 -85.07 21.13 -57.99
N ASN A 478 -85.46 20.64 -56.81
CA ASN A 478 -86.72 19.92 -56.63
C ASN A 478 -87.93 20.82 -56.90
N GLU A 479 -87.85 22.11 -56.57
CA GLU A 479 -88.88 23.08 -56.91
C GLU A 479 -89.01 23.24 -58.43
N LEU A 480 -87.89 23.39 -59.15
CA LEU A 480 -87.89 23.46 -60.61
C LEU A 480 -88.36 22.17 -61.27
N ASP A 481 -87.94 21.01 -60.78
CA ASP A 481 -88.35 19.71 -61.30
C ASP A 481 -89.86 19.51 -61.15
N ARG A 482 -90.41 19.92 -59.99
CA ARG A 482 -91.86 19.92 -59.74
C ARG A 482 -92.59 20.88 -60.69
N THR A 483 -92.11 22.12 -60.83
CA THR A 483 -92.72 23.09 -61.76
C THR A 483 -92.68 22.59 -63.21
N LEU A 484 -91.58 21.93 -63.62
CA LEU A 484 -91.47 21.30 -64.93
C LEU A 484 -92.45 20.14 -65.11
N ASP A 485 -92.65 19.29 -64.09
CA ASP A 485 -93.63 18.21 -64.15
C ASP A 485 -95.08 18.75 -64.22
N GLU A 486 -95.39 19.81 -63.46
CA GLU A 486 -96.68 20.52 -63.53
C GLU A 486 -96.91 21.11 -64.94
N LEU A 487 -95.91 21.80 -65.50
CA LEU A 487 -95.95 22.32 -66.87
C LEU A 487 -96.07 21.21 -67.92
N SER A 488 -95.35 20.10 -67.76
CA SER A 488 -95.43 18.94 -68.66
C SER A 488 -96.84 18.33 -68.65
N THR A 489 -97.48 18.25 -67.48
CA THR A 489 -98.85 17.76 -67.33
C THR A 489 -99.84 18.67 -68.04
N ILE A 490 -99.68 19.99 -67.92
CA ILE A 490 -100.49 20.99 -68.62
C ILE A 490 -100.31 20.86 -70.14
N ILE A 491 -99.06 20.78 -70.63
CA ILE A 491 -98.77 20.60 -72.07
C ILE A 491 -99.39 19.31 -72.59
N LYS A 492 -99.29 18.20 -71.85
CA LYS A 492 -99.96 16.93 -72.20
C LYS A 492 -101.48 17.10 -72.26
N SER A 493 -102.09 17.83 -71.31
CA SER A 493 -103.54 18.11 -71.31
C SER A 493 -103.98 18.93 -72.53
N ILE A 494 -103.14 19.84 -73.01
CA ILE A 494 -103.39 20.65 -74.21
C ILE A 494 -103.21 19.81 -75.48
N ARG A 495 -102.20 18.94 -75.54
CA ARG A 495 -102.05 17.97 -76.65
C ARG A 495 -103.23 17.00 -76.73
N SER A 496 -103.79 16.56 -75.60
CA SER A 496 -104.98 15.70 -75.61
C SER A 496 -106.22 16.43 -76.13
N LEU A 497 -106.35 17.74 -75.93
CA LEU A 497 -107.41 18.57 -76.53
C LEU A 497 -107.27 18.67 -78.06
N GLN A 498 -106.05 18.71 -78.59
CA GLN A 498 -105.82 18.68 -80.05
C GLN A 498 -106.24 17.35 -80.70
N GLN A 499 -106.38 16.27 -79.91
CA GLN A 499 -106.72 14.93 -80.39
C GLN A 499 -108.21 14.57 -80.17
N GLN A 500 -108.99 15.44 -79.53
CA GLN A 500 -110.43 15.22 -79.34
C GLN A 500 -111.22 15.61 -80.60
N SER A 501 -111.97 14.66 -81.16
CA SER A 501 -113.05 14.97 -82.12
C SER A 501 -114.34 15.20 -81.34
N THR A 502 -114.87 16.41 -81.38
CA THR A 502 -116.11 16.76 -80.66
C THR A 502 -117.18 17.25 -81.62
N ASP A 503 -118.40 16.71 -81.47
CA ASP A 503 -119.57 17.12 -82.25
C ASP A 503 -120.24 18.41 -81.70
N ASP A 504 -119.80 18.90 -80.54
CA ASP A 504 -120.25 20.17 -79.91
C ASP A 504 -119.15 21.24 -80.01
N PHE A 505 -119.25 22.07 -81.04
CA PHE A 505 -118.24 23.07 -81.39
C PHE A 505 -118.16 24.20 -80.36
N ASP A 506 -119.26 24.56 -79.71
CA ASP A 506 -119.29 25.65 -78.72
C ASP A 506 -118.62 25.23 -77.42
N GLN A 507 -118.83 23.99 -76.98
CA GLN A 507 -118.14 23.44 -75.81
C GLN A 507 -116.64 23.28 -76.06
N PHE A 508 -116.24 22.87 -77.27
CA PHE A 508 -114.84 22.78 -77.67
C PHE A 508 -114.17 24.17 -77.73
N LEU A 509 -114.87 25.19 -78.24
CA LEU A 509 -114.37 26.56 -78.29
C LEU A 509 -114.11 27.13 -76.89
N VAL A 510 -115.02 26.89 -75.93
CA VAL A 510 -114.85 27.29 -74.51
C VAL A 510 -113.67 26.55 -73.88
N GLN A 511 -113.50 25.26 -74.14
CA GLN A 511 -112.35 24.49 -73.66
C GLN A 511 -111.03 25.02 -74.25
N CYS A 512 -111.00 25.35 -75.54
CA CYS A 512 -109.85 25.95 -76.22
C CYS A 512 -109.53 27.34 -75.66
N GLN A 513 -110.53 28.19 -75.41
CA GLN A 513 -110.33 29.52 -74.82
C GLN A 513 -109.83 29.45 -73.38
N ASN A 514 -110.39 28.55 -72.55
CA ASN A 514 -109.91 28.32 -71.19
C ASN A 514 -108.47 27.83 -71.17
N LYS A 515 -108.12 26.90 -72.07
CA LYS A 515 -106.77 26.35 -72.17
C LYS A 515 -105.77 27.32 -72.78
N ASN A 516 -106.20 28.18 -73.70
CA ASN A 516 -105.38 29.28 -74.21
C ASN A 516 -105.11 30.33 -73.12
N ARG A 517 -106.06 30.58 -72.22
CA ARG A 517 -105.87 31.43 -71.04
C ARG A 517 -104.88 30.81 -70.04
N GLU A 518 -105.00 29.52 -69.76
CA GLU A 518 -104.02 28.77 -68.96
C GLU A 518 -102.62 28.81 -69.61
N LEU A 519 -102.53 28.58 -70.92
CA LEU A 519 -101.25 28.62 -71.66
C LEU A 519 -100.60 30.01 -71.62
N THR A 520 -101.41 31.07 -71.68
CA THR A 520 -100.92 32.45 -71.55
C THR A 520 -100.40 32.74 -70.13
N GLN A 521 -101.09 32.25 -69.09
CA GLN A 521 -100.64 32.37 -67.70
C GLN A 521 -99.33 31.60 -67.44
N HIS A 522 -99.20 30.40 -68.01
CA HIS A 522 -98.02 29.55 -67.85
C HIS A 522 -96.84 29.94 -68.75
N ARG A 523 -97.04 30.77 -69.78
CA ARG A 523 -95.94 31.30 -70.61
C ARG A 523 -94.95 32.13 -69.79
N THR A 524 -95.46 32.96 -68.88
CA THR A 524 -94.65 33.71 -67.91
C THR A 524 -93.88 32.79 -66.97
N GLU A 525 -94.50 31.68 -66.56
CA GLU A 525 -93.89 30.70 -65.67
C GLU A 525 -92.77 29.90 -66.37
N LEU A 526 -92.97 29.52 -67.63
CA LEU A 526 -91.94 28.87 -68.45
C LEU A 526 -90.71 29.77 -68.65
N GLN A 527 -90.91 31.09 -68.77
CA GLN A 527 -89.82 32.05 -68.87
C GLN A 527 -89.06 32.19 -67.54
N ARG A 528 -89.76 32.14 -66.40
CA ARG A 528 -89.13 32.09 -65.07
C ARG A 528 -88.34 30.80 -64.87
N VAL A 529 -88.88 29.65 -65.25
CA VAL A 529 -88.19 28.36 -65.18
C VAL A 529 -86.94 28.34 -66.06
N ARG A 530 -87.01 28.90 -67.28
CA ARG A 530 -85.83 29.05 -68.16
C ARG A 530 -84.72 29.87 -67.52
N GLN A 531 -85.07 31.00 -66.92
CA GLN A 531 -84.10 31.85 -66.24
C GLN A 531 -83.52 31.13 -65.02
N ALA A 532 -84.38 30.52 -64.20
CA ALA A 532 -83.97 29.80 -63.01
C ALA A 532 -83.07 28.59 -63.31
N ILE A 533 -83.33 27.84 -64.40
CA ILE A 533 -82.44 26.76 -64.87
C ILE A 533 -81.09 27.33 -65.29
N THR A 534 -81.07 28.47 -65.99
CA THR A 534 -79.82 29.13 -66.39
C THR A 534 -79.02 29.58 -65.16
N ASP A 535 -79.70 30.18 -64.18
CA ASP A 535 -79.09 30.70 -62.94
C ASP A 535 -78.48 29.60 -62.07
N ILE A 536 -79.02 28.37 -62.10
CA ILE A 536 -78.46 27.24 -61.33
C ILE A 536 -77.56 26.31 -62.16
N SER A 537 -77.52 26.46 -63.49
CA SER A 537 -76.76 25.56 -64.38
C SER A 537 -75.25 25.61 -64.18
N SER A 538 -74.72 26.73 -63.67
CA SER A 538 -73.29 26.84 -63.30
C SER A 538 -72.95 26.07 -62.03
N ASP A 539 -73.96 25.80 -61.20
CA ASP A 539 -73.80 25.30 -59.84
C ASP A 539 -74.27 23.85 -59.70
N LEU A 540 -74.89 23.30 -60.74
CA LEU A 540 -75.34 21.91 -60.84
C LEU A 540 -74.37 21.05 -61.64
N HIS A 541 -74.40 19.75 -61.37
CA HIS A 541 -73.69 18.79 -62.20
C HIS A 541 -74.20 18.86 -63.66
N PRO A 542 -73.33 18.70 -64.68
CA PRO A 542 -73.73 18.80 -66.09
C PRO A 542 -74.86 17.83 -66.48
N ASP A 543 -74.89 16.63 -65.91
CA ASP A 543 -75.91 15.64 -66.21
C ASP A 543 -77.27 15.97 -65.59
N ASP A 544 -77.29 16.57 -64.40
CA ASP A 544 -78.52 17.03 -63.74
C ASP A 544 -79.10 18.25 -64.47
N THR A 545 -78.22 19.15 -64.91
CA THR A 545 -78.59 20.28 -65.78
C THR A 545 -79.18 19.79 -67.10
N ARG A 546 -78.57 18.77 -67.72
CA ARG A 546 -79.09 18.13 -68.94
C ARG A 546 -80.48 17.53 -68.72
N GLN A 547 -80.75 16.89 -67.59
CA GLN A 547 -82.07 16.32 -67.29
C GLN A 547 -83.16 17.41 -67.22
N LEU A 548 -82.90 18.53 -66.53
CA LEU A 548 -83.84 19.66 -66.49
C LEU A 548 -84.07 20.26 -67.88
N ILE A 549 -83.01 20.46 -68.66
CA ILE A 549 -83.10 20.99 -70.03
C ILE A 549 -83.88 20.03 -70.95
N GLN A 550 -83.68 18.71 -70.81
CA GLN A 550 -84.46 17.72 -71.55
C GLN A 550 -85.94 17.77 -71.21
N LYS A 551 -86.30 17.89 -69.92
CA LYS A 551 -87.69 18.06 -69.48
C LYS A 551 -88.31 19.37 -70.00
N LEU A 552 -87.53 20.45 -70.07
CA LEU A 552 -87.97 21.75 -70.58
C LEU A 552 -88.23 21.77 -72.10
N ASN A 553 -87.49 20.93 -72.86
CA ASN A 553 -87.60 20.85 -74.32
C ASN A 553 -88.73 19.90 -74.81
N PHE A 554 -89.39 19.18 -73.89
CA PHE A 554 -90.48 18.24 -74.16
C PHE A 554 -91.86 18.91 -74.12
#